data_AF-A0A3B4TDI4-F1
#
_entry.id   AF-A0A3B4TDI4-F1
#
_cell.length_a   1.000
_cell.length_b   1.000
_cell.length_c   1.000
_cell.angle_alpha   90.00
_cell.angle_beta   90.00
_cell.angle_gamma   90.00
#
_symmetry.space_group_name_H-M   'P 1'
#
loop_
_entity.id
_entity.type
_entity.pdbx_description
1 polymer ?
#
loop_
_entity_poly.entity_id
_entity_poly.type
_entity_poly.pdbx_seq_one_letter_code
_entity_poly.pdbx_strand_id
1 'polypeptide(L)'
;MSAEQTRNSSSSRGETRRSTAGFLASESDDRFFQSLFEFIELEKRFLQSPENGPDELRYIIYRSVFNKVIAQATDYKRLLLTIKAEYDDIIQELKRRNDEVRGAQQTVAASMSCPKSLITCKRRANQLRDRISELQRETSRLQEELQRQKSSKDQSTWTPGLTVSESEDPEALDRHLQHLQVQRAALMDRKSHCVSLEVKAELDAKLQTAESHRDQLSSENRRLKVLSRRLWSVCDCLSSWEEGEGEGQVPLEELVGSTLENIRQNRVTDDDAELFEEEQPTGADEAELLTDHLDRFIELFDLAQYEKAALLAATSPGGVLRNLHTMTMFKAVQAPPGSVPPPLLFFQALLMTLPDGVELSASLSVVGVVLALQRGASQLVVHAVTQNKISFTEHLGDILTEHAQNNPGVADLCLALATIIYEACGLDRKTALSMCKRGLICSAAEFMKHRNKLTAEDCLWVLCRSPSLSLLQLLTKHRGRGRAAILSVGGTCSTLLVDHQQWDLAFQLLDGFVSQGQGVLQDVILEDSDSSVEVWILIASLCSELKRADLSQDILSVLLDQGGTRVLSPDLEGAGLMEHVFL
;
A
#
# COMPACT_ATOMS: atom_id res chain seq x y z
N MET A 1 27.31 79.72 23.13
CA MET A 1 27.81 81.11 23.00
C MET A 1 29.27 81.05 22.59
N SER A 2 29.62 81.90 21.62
CA SER A 2 30.96 82.40 21.26
C SER A 2 31.84 81.61 20.27
N ALA A 3 31.69 82.04 19.01
CA ALA A 3 32.62 82.37 17.92
C ALA A 3 34.16 82.32 18.11
N GLU A 4 34.86 81.97 17.00
CA GLU A 4 36.03 82.67 16.38
C GLU A 4 36.42 81.93 15.07
N GLN A 5 36.13 82.42 13.85
CA GLN A 5 36.80 83.40 12.96
C GLN A 5 38.15 83.01 12.28
N THR A 6 38.05 82.63 11.00
CA THR A 6 38.81 83.08 9.79
C THR A 6 40.34 83.29 9.79
N ARG A 7 41.05 82.74 8.77
CA ARG A 7 41.57 83.47 7.57
C ARG A 7 42.49 82.65 6.63
N ASN A 8 42.46 83.09 5.36
CA ASN A 8 43.19 82.72 4.13
C ASN A 8 44.73 82.77 4.20
N SER A 9 45.40 82.09 3.26
CA SER A 9 46.29 82.75 2.28
C SER A 9 46.71 81.84 1.10
N SER A 10 46.84 82.51 -0.05
CA SER A 10 47.14 82.07 -1.40
C SER A 10 48.63 82.28 -1.76
N SER A 11 49.13 81.62 -2.81
CA SER A 11 50.25 82.15 -3.63
C SER A 11 50.32 81.50 -5.01
N SER A 12 49.99 82.29 -6.03
CA SER A 12 50.26 82.10 -7.46
C SER A 12 51.72 82.37 -7.83
N ARG A 13 52.26 81.68 -8.85
CA ARG A 13 53.35 82.13 -9.73
C ARG A 13 53.47 81.11 -10.88
N GLY A 14 53.24 81.42 -12.15
CA GLY A 14 53.72 82.57 -12.90
C GLY A 14 54.91 82.10 -13.75
N GLU A 15 54.68 81.94 -15.05
CA GLU A 15 55.58 81.42 -16.08
C GLU A 15 57.02 81.95 -16.04
N THR A 16 57.97 81.15 -16.51
CA THR A 16 59.17 81.68 -17.16
C THR A 16 59.66 80.72 -18.24
N ARG A 17 59.32 81.04 -19.48
CA ARG A 17 60.00 80.55 -20.69
C ARG A 17 61.50 80.82 -20.55
N ARG A 18 62.33 79.77 -20.63
CA ARG A 18 63.75 79.87 -21.00
C ARG A 18 63.95 79.14 -22.32
N SER A 19 64.03 79.91 -23.39
CA SER A 19 64.52 79.45 -24.69
C SER A 19 65.96 78.95 -24.54
N THR A 20 66.22 77.74 -24.99
CA THR A 20 67.58 77.27 -25.33
C THR A 20 67.58 76.85 -26.79
N ALA A 21 68.67 77.24 -27.46
CA ALA A 21 68.78 77.39 -28.89
C ALA A 21 69.10 76.09 -29.63
N GLY A 22 68.61 76.00 -30.87
CA GLY A 22 69.36 75.51 -32.02
C GLY A 22 69.73 74.02 -32.05
N PHE A 23 68.78 73.16 -32.41
CA PHE A 23 69.05 72.02 -33.28
C PHE A 23 68.13 72.15 -34.49
N LEU A 24 68.69 72.09 -35.69
CA LEU A 24 67.95 72.13 -36.96
C LEU A 24 67.04 70.89 -37.02
N ALA A 25 65.78 71.03 -36.63
CA ALA A 25 64.76 69.99 -36.85
C ALA A 25 64.45 69.95 -38.34
N SER A 26 64.56 68.77 -38.95
CA SER A 26 64.12 68.54 -40.33
C SER A 26 62.59 68.68 -40.39
N GLU A 27 62.00 69.20 -41.48
CA GLU A 27 60.53 69.24 -41.68
C GLU A 27 59.84 67.87 -41.47
N SER A 28 60.59 66.78 -41.58
CA SER A 28 60.14 65.42 -41.24
C SER A 28 59.86 65.21 -39.75
N ASP A 29 60.65 65.82 -38.87
CA ASP A 29 60.56 65.63 -37.43
C ASP A 29 59.39 66.42 -36.84
N ASP A 30 59.16 67.65 -37.34
CA ASP A 30 58.00 68.46 -36.94
C ASP A 30 56.67 67.77 -37.29
N ARG A 31 56.57 67.17 -38.49
CA ARG A 31 55.38 66.38 -38.88
C ARG A 31 55.19 65.14 -38.01
N PHE A 32 56.27 64.49 -37.58
CA PHE A 32 56.19 63.34 -36.69
C PHE A 32 55.70 63.73 -35.30
N PHE A 33 56.23 64.80 -34.71
CA PHE A 33 55.76 65.28 -33.41
C PHE A 33 54.29 65.72 -33.49
N GLN A 34 53.86 66.37 -34.57
CA GLN A 34 52.45 66.71 -34.80
C GLN A 34 51.56 65.46 -34.76
N SER A 35 51.96 64.39 -35.47
CA SER A 35 51.24 63.10 -35.48
C SER A 35 51.22 62.42 -34.10
N LEU A 36 52.30 62.52 -33.31
CA LEU A 36 52.34 62.00 -31.95
C LEU A 36 51.40 62.76 -31.01
N PHE A 37 51.33 64.08 -31.12
CA PHE A 37 50.39 64.88 -30.32
C PHE A 37 48.94 64.58 -30.68
N GLU A 38 48.61 64.43 -31.96
CA GLU A 38 47.29 63.97 -32.40
C GLU A 38 46.97 62.57 -31.84
N PHE A 39 47.93 61.65 -31.86
CA PHE A 39 47.77 60.31 -31.28
C PHE A 39 47.49 60.35 -29.77
N ILE A 40 48.20 61.20 -29.01
CA ILE A 40 47.95 61.38 -27.57
C ILE A 40 46.51 61.83 -27.32
N GLU A 41 46.05 62.84 -28.05
CA GLU A 41 44.73 63.43 -27.83
C GLU A 41 43.59 62.48 -28.25
N LEU A 42 43.77 61.70 -29.32
CA LEU A 42 42.84 60.64 -29.70
C LEU A 42 42.76 59.54 -28.63
N GLU A 43 43.90 59.05 -28.15
CA GLU A 43 43.93 57.96 -27.19
C GLU A 43 43.37 58.38 -25.81
N LYS A 44 43.64 59.62 -25.38
CA LYS A 44 43.04 60.19 -24.16
C LYS A 44 41.51 60.25 -24.25
N ARG A 45 40.97 60.68 -25.39
CA ARG A 45 39.51 60.72 -25.63
C ARG A 45 38.92 59.32 -25.66
N PHE A 46 39.59 58.38 -26.32
CA PHE A 46 39.13 57.00 -26.43
C PHE A 46 39.06 56.30 -25.06
N LEU A 47 40.10 56.45 -24.23
CA LEU A 47 40.17 55.84 -22.90
C LEU A 47 39.47 56.65 -21.80
N GLN A 48 38.78 57.76 -22.15
CA GLN A 48 38.11 58.68 -21.23
C GLN A 48 38.98 59.10 -20.04
N SER A 49 40.27 59.32 -20.31
CA SER A 49 41.23 59.73 -19.29
C SER A 49 40.91 61.15 -18.79
N PRO A 50 40.96 61.43 -17.48
CA PRO A 50 40.80 62.78 -16.96
C PRO A 50 41.86 63.74 -17.53
N GLU A 51 41.54 65.04 -17.66
CA GLU A 51 42.45 66.03 -18.29
C GLU A 51 43.70 66.32 -17.44
N ASN A 52 43.59 66.35 -16.10
CA ASN A 52 44.72 66.59 -15.18
C ASN A 52 44.75 65.58 -14.01
N GLY A 53 45.95 65.23 -13.51
CA GLY A 53 46.16 64.34 -12.35
C GLY A 53 46.97 63.05 -12.62
N PRO A 54 47.46 62.36 -11.57
CA PRO A 54 48.15 61.08 -11.69
C PRO A 54 47.12 59.97 -11.95
N ASP A 55 46.99 59.57 -13.22
CA ASP A 55 46.11 58.47 -13.62
C ASP A 55 46.91 57.39 -14.36
N GLU A 56 46.63 56.11 -14.05
CA GLU A 56 47.40 54.99 -14.58
C GLU A 56 47.27 54.86 -16.09
N LEU A 57 46.09 55.20 -16.63
CA LEU A 57 45.82 55.14 -18.06
C LEU A 57 46.67 56.17 -18.82
N ARG A 58 46.90 57.37 -18.26
CA ARG A 58 47.79 58.36 -18.87
C ARG A 58 49.22 57.90 -18.94
N TYR A 59 49.73 57.26 -17.88
CA TYR A 59 51.07 56.70 -17.91
C TYR A 59 51.24 55.71 -19.07
N ILE A 60 50.26 54.84 -19.29
CA ILE A 60 50.29 53.86 -20.38
C ILE A 60 50.37 54.56 -21.75
N ILE A 61 49.55 55.60 -21.96
CA ILE A 61 49.55 56.39 -23.20
C ILE A 61 50.91 57.05 -23.42
N TYR A 62 51.44 57.77 -22.44
CA TYR A 62 52.73 58.46 -22.57
C TYR A 62 53.91 57.50 -22.72
N ARG A 63 53.87 56.33 -22.07
CA ARG A 63 54.89 55.28 -22.27
C ARG A 63 54.87 54.74 -23.70
N SER A 64 53.69 54.58 -24.29
CA SER A 64 53.52 54.18 -25.69
C SER A 64 54.09 55.22 -26.65
N VAL A 65 53.82 56.50 -26.40
CA VAL A 65 54.37 57.61 -27.20
C VAL A 65 55.89 57.67 -27.10
N PHE A 66 56.44 57.53 -25.89
CA PHE A 66 57.89 57.55 -25.69
C PHE A 66 58.58 56.40 -26.43
N ASN A 67 57.95 55.22 -26.48
CA ASN A 67 58.44 54.12 -27.31
C ASN A 67 58.45 54.46 -28.81
N LYS A 68 57.43 55.17 -29.31
CA LYS A 68 57.40 55.64 -30.71
C LYS A 68 58.53 56.63 -31.00
N VAL A 69 58.84 57.53 -30.06
CA VAL A 69 59.98 58.47 -30.18
C VAL A 69 61.32 57.72 -30.20
N ILE A 70 61.50 56.72 -29.32
CA ILE A 70 62.68 55.86 -29.31
C ILE A 70 62.84 55.07 -30.62
N ALA A 71 61.74 54.64 -31.23
CA ALA A 71 61.77 53.88 -32.47
C ALA A 71 62.33 54.72 -33.64
N GLN A 72 62.03 56.02 -33.69
CA GLN A 72 62.49 56.93 -34.74
C GLN A 72 63.89 57.51 -34.51
N ALA A 73 64.32 57.66 -33.25
CA ALA A 73 65.65 58.18 -32.95
C ALA A 73 66.76 57.14 -33.29
N THR A 74 67.69 57.49 -34.17
CA THR A 74 68.83 56.61 -34.55
C THR A 74 70.04 56.81 -33.64
N ASP A 75 70.40 58.05 -33.33
CA ASP A 75 71.72 58.36 -32.75
C ASP A 75 71.72 58.32 -31.21
N TYR A 76 70.59 58.68 -30.59
CA TYR A 76 70.44 58.76 -29.12
C TYR A 76 69.59 57.63 -28.53
N LYS A 77 69.30 56.60 -29.31
CA LYS A 77 68.37 55.52 -28.94
C LYS A 77 68.71 54.82 -27.63
N ARG A 78 70.00 54.51 -27.41
CA ARG A 78 70.47 53.86 -26.16
C ARG A 78 70.26 54.75 -24.93
N LEU A 79 70.50 56.05 -25.06
CA LEU A 79 70.29 57.00 -23.97
C LEU A 79 68.80 57.11 -23.64
N LEU A 80 67.94 57.25 -24.66
CA LEU A 80 66.48 57.33 -24.45
C LEU A 80 65.90 56.04 -23.86
N LEU A 81 66.41 54.86 -24.24
CA LEU A 81 66.02 53.59 -23.61
C LEU A 81 66.44 53.53 -22.13
N THR A 82 67.62 54.04 -21.81
CA THR A 82 68.10 54.09 -20.41
C THR A 82 67.23 55.05 -19.58
N ILE A 83 66.95 56.25 -20.11
CA ILE A 83 66.03 57.21 -19.49
C ILE A 83 64.65 56.59 -19.29
N LYS A 84 64.11 55.89 -20.31
CA LYS A 84 62.83 55.21 -20.20
C LYS A 84 62.85 54.17 -19.07
N ALA A 85 63.89 53.36 -18.99
CA ALA A 85 64.03 52.34 -17.94
C ALA A 85 64.03 52.98 -16.55
N GLU A 86 64.78 54.06 -16.34
CA GLU A 86 64.77 54.78 -15.05
C GLU A 86 63.39 55.34 -14.69
N TYR A 87 62.66 55.91 -15.65
CA TYR A 87 61.29 56.38 -15.40
C TYR A 87 60.32 55.24 -15.11
N ASP A 88 60.40 54.14 -15.85
CA ASP A 88 59.56 52.96 -15.62
C ASP A 88 59.83 52.37 -14.21
N ASP A 89 61.09 52.32 -13.79
CA ASP A 89 61.51 51.84 -12.46
C ASP A 89 60.99 52.75 -11.34
N ILE A 90 61.11 54.08 -11.49
CA ILE A 90 60.59 55.05 -10.52
C ILE A 90 59.07 54.93 -10.39
N ILE A 91 58.36 54.76 -11.51
CA ILE A 91 56.91 54.66 -11.51
C ILE A 91 56.45 53.36 -10.86
N GLN A 92 57.16 52.26 -11.12
CA GLN A 92 56.89 50.98 -10.46
C GLN A 92 57.13 51.08 -8.94
N GLU A 93 58.20 51.74 -8.52
CA GLU A 93 58.50 51.97 -7.10
C GLU A 93 57.46 52.88 -6.43
N LEU A 94 56.97 53.92 -7.12
CA LEU A 94 55.89 54.77 -6.63
C LEU A 94 54.58 53.99 -6.48
N LYS A 95 54.24 53.10 -7.43
CA LYS A 95 53.07 52.23 -7.32
C LYS A 95 53.19 51.30 -6.11
N ARG A 96 54.33 50.63 -5.96
CA ARG A 96 54.62 49.76 -4.81
C ARG A 96 54.44 50.50 -3.49
N ARG A 97 55.00 51.70 -3.36
CA ARG A 97 54.83 52.53 -2.14
C ARG A 97 53.39 52.93 -1.89
N ASN A 98 52.63 53.26 -2.94
CA ASN A 98 51.23 53.65 -2.77
C ASN A 98 50.35 52.45 -2.37
N ASP A 99 50.63 51.26 -2.91
CA ASP A 99 50.02 49.99 -2.48
C ASP A 99 50.34 49.69 -1.01
N GLU A 100 51.58 49.90 -0.57
CA GLU A 100 51.99 49.72 0.82
C GLU A 100 51.33 50.72 1.76
N VAL A 101 51.22 51.99 1.36
CA VAL A 101 50.51 53.02 2.15
C VAL A 101 49.02 52.68 2.26
N ARG A 102 48.39 52.22 1.18
CA ARG A 102 46.99 51.77 1.20
C ARG A 102 46.80 50.52 2.07
N GLY A 103 47.71 49.55 1.99
CA GLY A 103 47.72 48.37 2.85
C GLY A 103 47.92 48.72 4.32
N ALA A 104 48.82 49.66 4.62
CA ALA A 104 49.05 50.20 5.95
C ALA A 104 47.82 50.98 6.48
N GLN A 105 47.15 51.77 5.64
CA GLN A 105 45.91 52.45 6.02
C GLN A 105 44.76 51.49 6.29
N GLN A 106 44.62 50.41 5.51
CA GLN A 106 43.62 49.37 5.75
C GLN A 106 43.90 48.59 7.04
N THR A 107 45.17 48.27 7.33
CA THR A 107 45.56 47.62 8.59
C THR A 107 45.42 48.54 9.81
N VAL A 108 45.70 49.84 9.67
CA VAL A 108 45.46 50.85 10.73
C VAL A 108 43.95 51.06 10.95
N ALA A 109 43.13 51.11 9.88
CA ALA A 109 41.67 51.20 10.00
C ALA A 109 41.06 49.96 10.66
N ALA A 110 41.54 48.75 10.31
CA ALA A 110 41.15 47.52 10.97
C ALA A 110 41.58 47.50 12.45
N SER A 111 42.78 48.00 12.77
CA SER A 111 43.29 48.09 14.14
C SER A 111 42.53 49.09 15.01
N MET A 112 42.04 50.20 14.44
CA MET A 112 41.24 51.21 15.13
C MET A 112 39.82 50.74 15.48
N SER A 113 39.27 49.75 14.76
CA SER A 113 37.99 49.09 15.12
C SER A 113 38.12 48.00 16.21
N CYS A 114 39.35 47.59 16.55
CA CYS A 114 39.64 46.44 17.40
C CYS A 114 39.53 46.62 18.93
N PRO A 115 39.54 47.82 19.55
CA PRO A 115 39.49 47.90 21.02
C PRO A 115 38.15 47.46 21.64
N LYS A 116 37.01 47.84 21.04
CA LYS A 116 35.67 47.55 21.59
C LYS A 116 35.28 46.07 21.43
N SER A 117 35.66 45.44 20.31
CA SER A 117 35.47 44.01 20.09
C SER A 117 36.37 43.17 21.01
N LEU A 118 37.64 43.55 21.18
CA LEU A 118 38.57 42.84 22.07
C LEU A 118 38.13 42.90 23.55
N ILE A 119 37.65 44.06 24.02
CA ILE A 119 37.12 44.20 25.39
C ILE A 119 35.86 43.33 25.57
N THR A 120 34.99 43.26 24.56
CA THR A 120 33.78 42.43 24.60
C THR A 120 34.12 40.94 24.59
N CYS A 121 35.06 40.50 23.75
CA CYS A 121 35.56 39.14 23.74
C CYS A 121 36.26 38.76 25.05
N LYS A 122 37.10 39.63 25.63
CA LYS A 122 37.73 39.40 26.94
C LYS A 122 36.71 39.29 28.07
N ARG A 123 35.68 40.15 28.07
CA ARG A 123 34.59 40.09 29.06
C ARG A 123 33.83 38.77 28.94
N ARG A 124 33.47 38.35 27.72
CA ARG A 124 32.77 37.09 27.47
C ARG A 124 33.63 35.87 27.81
N ALA A 125 34.93 35.91 27.52
CA ALA A 125 35.86 34.85 27.90
C ALA A 125 35.97 34.68 29.43
N ASN A 126 36.01 35.79 30.19
CA ASN A 126 36.00 35.72 31.65
C ASN A 126 34.67 35.20 32.18
N GLN A 127 33.53 35.67 31.66
CA GLN A 127 32.20 35.15 32.03
C GLN A 127 32.05 33.66 31.76
N LEU A 128 32.59 33.17 30.64
CA LEU A 128 32.58 31.75 30.32
C LEU A 128 33.49 30.96 31.27
N ARG A 129 34.66 31.50 31.63
CA ARG A 129 35.57 30.86 32.59
C ARG A 129 34.96 30.74 33.99
N ASP A 130 34.27 31.77 34.45
CA ASP A 130 33.56 31.75 35.73
C ASP A 130 32.44 30.70 35.72
N ARG A 131 31.68 30.64 34.62
CA ARG A 131 30.60 29.66 34.44
C ARG A 131 31.11 28.23 34.34
N ILE A 132 32.24 28.02 33.68
CA ILE A 132 32.92 26.71 33.66
C ILE A 132 33.37 26.32 35.07
N SER A 133 33.90 27.26 35.86
CA SER A 133 34.34 26.98 37.23
C SER A 133 33.16 26.63 38.14
N GLU A 134 32.03 27.32 37.97
CA GLU A 134 30.78 27.04 38.69
C GLU A 134 30.21 25.67 38.31
N LEU A 135 30.16 25.35 37.02
CA LEU A 135 29.76 24.04 36.53
C LEU A 135 30.68 22.93 37.02
N GLN A 136 32.00 23.15 37.05
CA GLN A 136 32.95 22.17 37.59
C GLN A 136 32.68 21.92 39.09
N ARG A 137 32.41 22.97 39.87
CA ARG A 137 32.05 22.83 41.28
C ARG A 137 30.72 22.09 41.48
N GLU A 138 29.71 22.39 40.66
CA GLU A 138 28.44 21.65 40.67
C GLU A 138 28.63 20.20 40.26
N THR A 139 29.47 19.93 39.27
CA THR A 139 29.80 18.57 38.82
C THR A 139 30.48 17.79 39.95
N SER A 140 31.45 18.38 40.65
CA SER A 140 32.08 17.76 41.82
C SER A 140 31.08 17.50 42.95
N ARG A 141 30.20 18.47 43.25
CA ARG A 141 29.14 18.28 44.27
C ARG A 141 28.19 17.15 43.89
N LEU A 142 27.72 17.11 42.65
CA LEU A 142 26.87 16.02 42.16
C LEU A 142 27.59 14.68 42.22
N GLN A 143 28.90 14.66 41.93
CA GLN A 143 29.70 13.45 42.00
C GLN A 143 29.90 12.95 43.44
N GLU A 144 30.07 13.85 44.40
CA GLU A 144 30.06 13.54 45.85
C GLU A 144 28.67 13.06 46.33
N GLU A 145 27.59 13.72 45.90
CA GLU A 145 26.21 13.32 46.20
C GLU A 145 25.91 11.92 45.64
N LEU A 146 26.38 11.63 44.43
CA LEU A 146 26.21 10.35 43.76
C LEU A 146 27.05 9.25 44.42
N GLN A 147 28.24 9.56 44.95
CA GLN A 147 29.00 8.62 45.79
C GLN A 147 28.30 8.34 47.12
N ARG A 148 27.73 9.36 47.77
CA ARG A 148 26.92 9.16 48.99
C ARG A 148 25.69 8.30 48.71
N GLN A 149 24.98 8.57 47.61
CA GLN A 149 23.83 7.75 47.21
C GLN A 149 24.23 6.32 46.87
N LYS A 150 25.34 6.09 46.15
CA LYS A 150 25.87 4.75 45.90
C LYS A 150 26.11 3.97 47.19
N SER A 151 26.76 4.58 48.19
CA SER A 151 26.98 3.92 49.50
C SER A 151 25.68 3.59 50.26
N SER A 152 24.60 4.32 50.02
CA SER A 152 23.27 4.01 50.58
C SER A 152 22.47 2.97 49.77
N LYS A 153 22.77 2.82 48.47
CA LYS A 153 22.05 1.96 47.54
C LYS A 153 22.52 0.50 47.60
N ASP A 154 23.75 0.25 48.06
CA ASP A 154 24.26 -1.09 48.36
C ASP A 154 23.44 -1.84 49.45
N GLN A 155 22.49 -1.16 50.13
CA GLN A 155 21.65 -1.75 51.18
C GLN A 155 20.16 -1.93 50.80
N SER A 156 19.69 -1.51 49.61
CA SER A 156 18.25 -1.53 49.29
C SER A 156 17.87 -2.41 48.09
N THR A 157 17.19 -3.53 48.32
CA THR A 157 16.67 -4.44 47.30
C THR A 157 15.66 -3.74 46.35
N TRP A 158 16.02 -3.53 45.07
CA TRP A 158 15.13 -2.89 44.06
C TRP A 158 14.19 -3.88 43.36
N THR A 159 14.58 -5.15 43.27
CA THR A 159 13.80 -6.25 42.68
C THR A 159 13.57 -7.34 43.72
N PRO A 160 12.32 -7.77 43.98
CA PRO A 160 12.05 -8.86 44.92
C PRO A 160 12.85 -10.12 44.54
N GLY A 161 13.81 -10.50 45.39
CA GLY A 161 14.64 -11.70 45.20
C GLY A 161 16.04 -11.48 44.59
N LEU A 162 16.47 -10.23 44.33
CA LEU A 162 17.81 -9.90 43.81
C LEU A 162 18.45 -8.74 44.58
N THR A 163 19.74 -8.84 44.89
CA THR A 163 20.50 -7.72 45.49
C THR A 163 20.84 -6.65 44.44
N VAL A 164 21.16 -5.42 44.88
CA VAL A 164 21.48 -4.29 43.95
C VAL A 164 22.73 -4.59 43.13
N SER A 165 23.73 -5.22 43.73
CA SER A 165 24.95 -5.68 43.05
C SER A 165 24.66 -6.70 41.95
N GLU A 166 23.69 -7.60 42.17
CA GLU A 166 23.27 -8.58 41.16
C GLU A 166 22.33 -7.98 40.10
N SER A 167 21.76 -6.81 40.37
CA SER A 167 20.93 -6.07 39.41
C SER A 167 21.75 -5.17 38.47
N GLU A 168 23.04 -4.97 38.75
CA GLU A 168 23.98 -4.26 37.87
C GLU A 168 24.83 -5.25 37.03
N ASP A 169 24.85 -6.54 37.41
CA ASP A 169 25.54 -7.59 36.67
C ASP A 169 24.62 -8.19 35.58
N PRO A 170 24.97 -8.05 34.29
CA PRO A 170 24.16 -8.59 33.20
C PRO A 170 24.01 -10.12 33.25
N GLU A 171 25.01 -10.87 33.74
CA GLU A 171 24.92 -12.32 33.83
C GLU A 171 23.99 -12.80 34.96
N ALA A 172 23.94 -12.05 36.07
CA ALA A 172 23.01 -12.31 37.16
C ALA A 172 21.57 -12.00 36.78
N LEU A 173 21.35 -10.91 36.04
CA LEU A 173 20.05 -10.58 35.44
C LEU A 173 19.59 -11.65 34.47
N ASP A 174 20.46 -12.16 33.60
CA ASP A 174 20.11 -13.20 32.62
C ASP A 174 19.74 -14.52 33.30
N ARG A 175 20.50 -14.92 34.33
CA ARG A 175 20.16 -16.10 35.15
C ARG A 175 18.81 -15.95 35.85
N HIS A 176 18.52 -14.77 36.39
CA HIS A 176 17.23 -14.52 37.05
C HIS A 176 16.06 -14.47 36.04
N LEU A 177 16.29 -13.88 34.87
CA LEU A 177 15.31 -13.86 33.78
C LEU A 177 15.00 -15.28 33.29
N GLN A 178 16.01 -16.13 33.12
CA GLN A 178 15.82 -17.54 32.79
C GLN A 178 15.02 -18.27 33.87
N HIS A 179 15.32 -18.01 35.16
CA HIS A 179 14.54 -18.58 36.26
C HIS A 179 13.06 -18.16 36.22
N LEU A 180 12.78 -16.87 36.02
CA LEU A 180 11.41 -16.35 35.89
C LEU A 180 10.70 -16.88 34.64
N GLN A 181 11.42 -17.09 33.54
CA GLN A 181 10.86 -17.69 32.33
C GLN A 181 10.46 -19.15 32.56
N VAL A 182 11.31 -19.94 33.23
CA VAL A 182 10.99 -21.33 33.61
C VAL A 182 9.80 -21.36 34.57
N GLN A 183 9.77 -20.48 35.58
CA GLN A 183 8.67 -20.41 36.52
C GLN A 183 7.35 -19.99 35.84
N ARG A 184 7.41 -19.03 34.91
CA ARG A 184 6.26 -18.64 34.09
C ARG A 184 5.79 -19.79 33.21
N ALA A 185 6.70 -20.51 32.56
CA ALA A 185 6.35 -21.66 31.73
C ALA A 185 5.64 -22.74 32.55
N ALA A 186 6.15 -23.07 33.73
CA ALA A 186 5.53 -24.02 34.65
C ALA A 186 4.14 -23.55 35.13
N LEU A 187 3.95 -22.25 35.39
CA LEU A 187 2.64 -21.71 35.77
C LEU A 187 1.65 -21.70 34.61
N MET A 188 2.10 -21.40 33.39
CA MET A 188 1.25 -21.42 32.20
C MET A 188 0.86 -22.85 31.82
N ASP A 189 1.78 -23.80 31.95
CA ASP A 189 1.50 -25.23 31.80
C ASP A 189 0.45 -25.68 32.82
N ARG A 190 0.63 -25.35 34.11
CA ARG A 190 -0.37 -25.65 35.14
C ARG A 190 -1.72 -24.98 34.88
N LYS A 191 -1.73 -23.75 34.34
CA LYS A 191 -2.95 -23.04 33.93
C LYS A 191 -3.64 -23.72 32.74
N SER A 192 -2.89 -24.28 31.79
CA SER A 192 -3.47 -25.00 30.65
C SER A 192 -4.20 -26.28 31.05
N HIS A 193 -3.78 -26.90 32.16
CA HIS A 193 -4.43 -28.08 32.75
C HIS A 193 -5.56 -27.74 33.74
N CYS A 194 -5.84 -26.45 33.98
CA CYS A 194 -6.84 -26.01 34.95
C CYS A 194 -7.92 -25.15 34.29
N VAL A 195 -9.17 -25.59 34.39
CA VAL A 195 -10.34 -24.78 34.00
C VAL A 195 -10.81 -23.96 35.21
N SER A 196 -11.33 -22.76 34.97
CA SER A 196 -11.89 -21.95 36.06
C SER A 196 -13.04 -22.70 36.74
N LEU A 197 -13.14 -22.55 38.07
CA LEU A 197 -14.15 -23.24 38.87
C LEU A 197 -15.58 -22.91 38.42
N GLU A 198 -15.82 -21.70 37.93
CA GLU A 198 -17.11 -21.27 37.38
C GLU A 198 -17.48 -22.06 36.12
N VAL A 199 -16.54 -22.23 35.18
CA VAL A 199 -16.78 -22.98 33.94
C VAL A 199 -16.95 -24.47 34.24
N LYS A 200 -16.21 -25.02 35.22
CA LYS A 200 -16.42 -26.40 35.67
C LYS A 200 -17.84 -26.58 36.22
N ALA A 201 -18.29 -25.70 37.10
CA ALA A 201 -19.64 -25.78 37.67
C ALA A 201 -20.74 -25.66 36.60
N GLU A 202 -20.55 -24.81 35.59
CA GLU A 202 -21.48 -24.69 34.47
C GLU A 202 -21.52 -25.97 33.61
N LEU A 203 -20.37 -26.57 33.32
CA LEU A 203 -20.29 -27.83 32.59
C LEU A 203 -20.90 -28.99 33.36
N ASP A 204 -20.65 -29.09 34.67
CA ASP A 204 -21.24 -30.11 35.54
C ASP A 204 -22.78 -29.98 35.59
N ALA A 205 -23.30 -28.74 35.65
CA ALA A 205 -24.74 -28.48 35.58
C ALA A 205 -25.33 -28.90 34.22
N LYS A 206 -24.66 -28.56 33.11
CA LYS A 206 -25.08 -28.98 31.76
C LYS A 206 -25.07 -30.50 31.62
N LEU A 207 -24.04 -31.17 32.14
CA LEU A 207 -23.94 -32.63 32.15
C LEU A 207 -25.13 -33.25 32.90
N GLN A 208 -25.44 -32.76 34.11
CA GLN A 208 -26.59 -33.24 34.89
C GLN A 208 -27.93 -33.03 34.18
N THR A 209 -28.11 -31.88 33.51
CA THR A 209 -29.33 -31.65 32.72
C THR A 209 -29.43 -32.60 31.52
N ALA A 210 -28.31 -32.90 30.87
CA ALA A 210 -28.27 -33.82 29.74
C ALA A 210 -28.51 -35.27 30.18
N GLU A 211 -27.94 -35.69 31.33
CA GLU A 211 -28.19 -37.00 31.94
C GLU A 211 -29.67 -37.16 32.30
N SER A 212 -30.26 -36.16 32.95
CA SER A 212 -31.69 -36.18 33.31
C SER A 212 -32.59 -36.27 32.07
N HIS A 213 -32.23 -35.56 31.00
CA HIS A 213 -32.96 -35.61 29.73
C HIS A 213 -32.81 -36.96 29.03
N ARG A 214 -31.60 -37.54 29.02
CA ARG A 214 -31.35 -38.90 28.51
C ARG A 214 -32.19 -39.93 29.27
N ASP A 215 -32.23 -39.83 30.59
CA ASP A 215 -32.99 -40.77 31.42
C ASP A 215 -34.49 -40.63 31.17
N GLN A 216 -34.99 -39.41 31.00
CA GLN A 216 -36.37 -39.15 30.60
C GLN A 216 -36.69 -39.78 29.23
N LEU A 217 -35.85 -39.54 28.21
CA LEU A 217 -36.02 -40.15 26.89
C LEU A 217 -35.93 -41.67 26.95
N SER A 218 -35.06 -42.23 27.78
CA SER A 218 -34.95 -43.69 27.96
C SER A 218 -36.23 -44.28 28.55
N SER A 219 -36.88 -43.57 29.48
CA SER A 219 -38.12 -44.00 30.10
C SER A 219 -39.29 -43.93 29.12
N GLU A 220 -39.32 -42.89 28.29
CA GLU A 220 -40.33 -42.72 27.25
C GLU A 220 -40.17 -43.73 26.14
N ASN A 221 -38.93 -44.00 25.71
CA ASN A 221 -38.64 -45.04 24.73
C ASN A 221 -39.04 -46.43 25.25
N ARG A 222 -38.74 -46.75 26.52
CA ARG A 222 -39.25 -47.98 27.17
C ARG A 222 -40.78 -48.05 27.15
N ARG A 223 -41.46 -46.96 27.47
CA ARG A 223 -42.93 -46.87 27.41
C ARG A 223 -43.47 -47.13 26.01
N LEU A 224 -42.86 -46.52 24.99
CA LEU A 224 -43.23 -46.68 23.58
C LEU A 224 -42.98 -48.11 23.08
N LYS A 225 -41.85 -48.74 23.44
CA LYS A 225 -41.56 -50.15 23.12
C LYS A 225 -42.59 -51.12 23.71
N VAL A 226 -43.09 -50.86 24.91
CA VAL A 226 -44.17 -51.66 25.51
C VAL A 226 -45.48 -51.47 24.73
N LEU A 227 -45.80 -50.24 24.32
CA LEU A 227 -46.99 -49.96 23.51
C LEU A 227 -46.92 -50.60 22.12
N SER A 228 -45.78 -50.53 21.44
CA SER A 228 -45.60 -51.17 20.13
C SER A 228 -45.73 -52.68 20.22
N ARG A 229 -45.18 -53.32 21.27
CA ARG A 229 -45.38 -54.77 21.51
C ARG A 229 -46.86 -55.12 21.69
N ARG A 230 -47.58 -54.37 22.51
CA ARG A 230 -49.02 -54.59 22.72
C ARG A 230 -49.80 -54.46 21.41
N LEU A 231 -49.47 -53.45 20.61
CA LEU A 231 -50.10 -53.24 19.32
C LEU A 231 -49.78 -54.38 18.35
N TRP A 232 -48.52 -54.82 18.31
CA TRP A 232 -48.07 -55.93 17.46
C TRP A 232 -48.76 -57.24 17.83
N SER A 233 -48.88 -57.58 19.12
CA SER A 233 -49.64 -58.76 19.55
C SER A 233 -51.11 -58.73 19.14
N VAL A 234 -51.73 -57.54 19.07
CA VAL A 234 -53.08 -57.40 18.52
C VAL A 234 -53.06 -57.57 17.00
N CYS A 235 -52.10 -56.97 16.29
CA CYS A 235 -51.96 -57.12 14.83
C CYS A 235 -51.73 -58.57 14.40
N ASP A 236 -50.88 -59.31 15.10
CA ASP A 236 -50.62 -60.74 14.85
C ASP A 236 -51.85 -61.61 15.09
N CYS A 237 -52.59 -61.31 16.16
CA CYS A 237 -53.86 -61.96 16.45
C CYS A 237 -54.89 -61.72 15.33
N LEU A 238 -54.96 -60.50 14.82
CA LEU A 238 -55.84 -60.16 13.69
C LEU A 238 -55.38 -60.84 12.39
N SER A 239 -54.07 -60.89 12.14
CA SER A 239 -53.50 -61.49 10.92
C SER A 239 -53.69 -63.01 10.92
N SER A 240 -53.45 -63.68 12.05
CA SER A 240 -53.71 -65.12 12.22
C SER A 240 -55.18 -65.50 12.15
N TRP A 241 -56.08 -64.58 12.54
CA TRP A 241 -57.53 -64.76 12.34
C TRP A 241 -57.92 -64.62 10.86
N GLU A 242 -57.32 -63.66 10.13
CA GLU A 242 -57.54 -63.44 8.70
C GLU A 242 -57.02 -64.61 7.84
N GLU A 243 -55.91 -65.23 8.22
CA GLU A 243 -55.31 -66.38 7.52
C GLU A 243 -56.02 -67.73 7.80
N GLY A 244 -56.77 -67.83 8.90
CA GLY A 244 -57.39 -69.08 9.36
C GLY A 244 -58.74 -69.39 8.72
N GLU A 245 -58.82 -69.71 7.43
CA GLU A 245 -60.08 -70.11 6.77
C GLU A 245 -60.51 -71.55 7.17
N GLY A 246 -61.49 -71.69 8.08
CA GLY A 246 -62.10 -73.00 8.39
C GLY A 246 -63.25 -72.99 9.41
N GLU A 247 -64.22 -73.89 9.23
CA GLU A 247 -65.41 -74.08 10.09
C GLU A 247 -65.01 -74.38 11.54
N GLY A 248 -65.02 -73.35 12.40
CA GLY A 248 -64.59 -73.41 13.79
C GLY A 248 -63.91 -72.13 14.31
N GLN A 249 -63.88 -71.04 13.53
CA GLN A 249 -63.33 -69.75 13.98
C GLN A 249 -64.03 -69.25 15.25
N VAL A 250 -63.23 -68.99 16.29
CA VAL A 250 -63.66 -68.26 17.49
C VAL A 250 -64.10 -66.86 17.05
N PRO A 251 -65.23 -66.33 17.57
CA PRO A 251 -65.65 -64.97 17.26
C PRO A 251 -64.50 -63.98 17.52
N LEU A 252 -64.30 -63.04 16.60
CA LEU A 252 -63.23 -62.04 16.68
C LEU A 252 -63.21 -61.31 18.04
N GLU A 253 -64.40 -61.07 18.60
CA GLU A 253 -64.60 -60.43 19.90
C GLU A 253 -64.00 -61.23 21.07
N GLU A 254 -64.08 -62.57 21.01
CA GLU A 254 -63.57 -63.47 22.05
C GLU A 254 -62.06 -63.71 21.89
N LEU A 255 -61.56 -63.75 20.65
CA LEU A 255 -60.13 -63.84 20.36
C LEU A 255 -59.37 -62.55 20.71
N VAL A 256 -59.89 -61.40 20.30
CA VAL A 256 -59.34 -60.09 20.69
C VAL A 256 -59.53 -59.86 22.20
N GLY A 257 -60.67 -60.28 22.77
CA GLY A 257 -60.92 -60.23 24.21
C GLY A 257 -59.91 -61.03 25.03
N SER A 258 -59.62 -62.27 24.63
CA SER A 258 -58.61 -63.12 25.29
C SER A 258 -57.19 -62.59 25.10
N THR A 259 -56.87 -62.03 23.94
CA THR A 259 -55.55 -61.41 23.68
C THR A 259 -55.34 -60.15 24.51
N LEU A 260 -56.37 -59.29 24.64
CA LEU A 260 -56.34 -58.11 25.50
C LEU A 260 -56.24 -58.47 26.98
N GLU A 261 -56.89 -59.57 27.39
CA GLU A 261 -56.81 -60.06 28.77
C GLU A 261 -55.42 -60.66 29.07
N ASN A 262 -54.81 -61.36 28.12
CA ASN A 262 -53.41 -61.80 28.19
C ASN A 262 -52.44 -60.61 28.29
N ILE A 263 -52.67 -59.54 27.51
CA ILE A 263 -51.88 -58.29 27.58
C ILE A 263 -52.04 -57.59 28.94
N ARG A 264 -53.22 -57.69 29.57
CA ARG A 264 -53.48 -57.13 30.90
C ARG A 264 -52.81 -57.94 32.01
N GLN A 265 -52.77 -59.26 31.87
CA GLN A 265 -52.23 -60.18 32.88
C GLN A 265 -50.69 -60.28 32.79
N ASN A 266 -50.12 -60.18 31.59
CA ASN A 266 -48.67 -60.05 31.39
C ASN A 266 -48.23 -58.60 31.66
N ARG A 267 -47.92 -58.31 32.92
CA ARG A 267 -47.04 -57.19 33.27
C ARG A 267 -45.67 -57.52 32.68
N VAL A 268 -45.42 -57.05 31.45
CA VAL A 268 -44.14 -57.19 30.73
C VAL A 268 -42.99 -56.97 31.72
N THR A 269 -42.34 -58.07 32.10
CA THR A 269 -41.10 -58.05 32.85
C THR A 269 -39.95 -57.74 31.90
N ASP A 270 -38.92 -57.07 32.41
CA ASP A 270 -37.78 -56.53 31.65
C ASP A 270 -37.03 -57.59 30.80
N ASP A 271 -37.17 -58.89 31.14
CA ASP A 271 -36.43 -60.00 30.50
C ASP A 271 -36.90 -60.36 29.08
N ASP A 272 -38.09 -59.96 28.64
CA ASP A 272 -38.55 -60.26 27.26
C ASP A 272 -38.10 -59.19 26.24
N ALA A 273 -37.14 -58.32 26.61
CA ALA A 273 -36.63 -57.26 25.75
C ALA A 273 -35.65 -57.75 24.66
N GLU A 274 -35.18 -58.99 24.74
CA GLU A 274 -34.12 -59.52 23.85
C GLU A 274 -34.63 -60.11 22.51
N LEU A 275 -35.95 -60.24 22.31
CA LEU A 275 -36.52 -60.96 21.15
C LEU A 275 -36.89 -60.11 19.94
N PHE A 276 -36.60 -58.80 19.98
CA PHE A 276 -36.66 -57.91 18.81
C PHE A 276 -35.36 -57.11 18.67
N GLU A 277 -34.23 -57.82 18.69
CA GLU A 277 -32.99 -57.36 18.05
C GLU A 277 -33.11 -57.55 16.53
N GLU A 278 -34.09 -56.89 15.90
CA GLU A 278 -33.99 -56.56 14.47
C GLU A 278 -33.51 -55.11 14.38
N GLU A 279 -32.18 -55.00 14.32
CA GLU A 279 -31.39 -53.88 13.78
C GLU A 279 -31.95 -52.47 14.03
N GLN A 280 -31.90 -52.01 15.27
CA GLN A 280 -31.62 -50.58 15.52
C GLN A 280 -30.28 -50.50 16.25
N PRO A 281 -29.25 -49.83 15.70
CA PRO A 281 -27.97 -49.75 16.37
C PRO A 281 -28.18 -48.97 17.67
N THR A 282 -27.97 -49.66 18.78
CA THR A 282 -27.99 -49.07 20.12
C THR A 282 -26.85 -48.06 20.17
N GLY A 283 -27.13 -46.77 20.39
CA GLY A 283 -26.11 -45.70 20.40
C GLY A 283 -24.94 -45.87 21.40
N ALA A 284 -24.91 -46.96 22.18
CA ALA A 284 -23.75 -47.40 22.95
C ALA A 284 -22.65 -48.03 22.05
N ASP A 285 -23.04 -48.79 21.02
CA ASP A 285 -22.09 -49.38 20.05
C ASP A 285 -21.43 -48.29 19.20
N GLU A 286 -22.14 -47.22 18.83
CA GLU A 286 -21.55 -46.13 18.03
C GLU A 286 -20.41 -45.41 18.77
N ALA A 287 -20.50 -45.26 20.09
CA ALA A 287 -19.46 -44.61 20.89
C ALA A 287 -18.23 -45.52 21.08
N GLU A 288 -18.43 -46.82 21.26
CA GLU A 288 -17.34 -47.80 21.30
C GLU A 288 -16.65 -47.91 19.94
N LEU A 289 -17.42 -48.01 18.85
CA LEU A 289 -16.91 -48.00 17.47
C LEU A 289 -16.14 -46.72 17.14
N LEU A 290 -16.58 -45.55 17.63
CA LEU A 290 -15.85 -44.29 17.47
C LEU A 290 -14.52 -44.30 18.24
N THR A 291 -14.48 -44.90 19.42
CA THR A 291 -13.28 -44.99 20.26
C THR A 291 -12.25 -45.92 19.60
N ASP A 292 -12.67 -47.11 19.18
CA ASP A 292 -11.84 -48.05 18.42
C ASP A 292 -11.29 -47.43 17.14
N HIS A 293 -12.10 -46.61 16.47
CA HIS A 293 -11.71 -45.93 15.25
C HIS A 293 -10.68 -44.81 15.51
N LEU A 294 -10.75 -44.13 16.65
CA LEU A 294 -9.74 -43.14 17.08
C LEU A 294 -8.42 -43.83 17.46
N ASP A 295 -8.48 -44.89 18.25
CA ASP A 295 -7.30 -45.64 18.68
C ASP A 295 -6.55 -46.19 17.47
N ARG A 296 -7.27 -46.80 16.54
CA ARG A 296 -6.69 -47.31 15.29
C ARG A 296 -6.12 -46.21 14.39
N PHE A 297 -6.69 -45.01 14.43
CA PHE A 297 -6.12 -43.85 13.72
C PHE A 297 -4.78 -43.42 14.33
N ILE A 298 -4.70 -43.35 15.66
CA ILE A 298 -3.47 -42.99 16.37
C ILE A 298 -2.39 -44.04 16.12
N GLU A 299 -2.71 -45.33 16.23
CA GLU A 299 -1.78 -46.42 15.93
C GLU A 299 -1.19 -46.32 14.52
N LEU A 300 -2.03 -46.09 13.49
CA LEU A 300 -1.57 -45.94 12.12
C LEU A 300 -0.72 -44.69 11.92
N PHE A 301 -1.00 -43.63 12.67
CA PHE A 301 -0.23 -42.38 12.64
C PHE A 301 1.16 -42.56 13.26
N ASP A 302 1.25 -43.26 14.39
CA ASP A 302 2.50 -43.60 15.08
C ASP A 302 3.38 -44.56 14.26
N LEU A 303 2.75 -45.48 13.53
CA LEU A 303 3.42 -46.38 12.58
C LEU A 303 3.83 -45.69 11.26
N ALA A 304 3.64 -44.38 11.14
CA ALA A 304 3.92 -43.57 9.95
C ALA A 304 3.21 -44.06 8.67
N GLN A 305 2.09 -44.79 8.80
CA GLN A 305 1.27 -45.26 7.68
C GLN A 305 0.21 -44.21 7.29
N TYR A 306 0.69 -43.05 6.85
CA TYR A 306 -0.16 -41.86 6.65
C TYR A 306 -1.26 -42.03 5.61
N GLU A 307 -1.07 -42.85 4.58
CA GLU A 307 -2.09 -43.12 3.56
C GLU A 307 -3.30 -43.84 4.15
N LYS A 308 -3.06 -44.88 4.95
CA LYS A 308 -4.14 -45.62 5.63
C LYS A 308 -4.77 -44.80 6.74
N ALA A 309 -3.97 -44.05 7.50
CA ALA A 309 -4.46 -43.13 8.52
C ALA A 309 -5.37 -42.06 7.91
N ALA A 310 -5.00 -41.51 6.74
CA ALA A 310 -5.79 -40.54 6.00
C ALA A 310 -7.14 -41.12 5.54
N LEU A 311 -7.14 -42.32 4.95
CA LEU A 311 -8.36 -42.99 4.53
C LEU A 311 -9.28 -43.26 5.72
N LEU A 312 -8.72 -43.77 6.82
CA LEU A 312 -9.46 -44.05 8.05
C LEU A 312 -10.09 -42.76 8.59
N ALA A 313 -9.31 -41.69 8.77
CA ALA A 313 -9.83 -40.40 9.20
C ALA A 313 -10.93 -39.84 8.26
N ALA A 314 -10.81 -40.07 6.96
CA ALA A 314 -11.80 -39.65 5.98
C ALA A 314 -13.09 -40.49 6.01
N THR A 315 -13.03 -41.76 6.45
CA THR A 315 -14.20 -42.66 6.60
C THR A 315 -14.82 -42.61 8.00
N SER A 316 -14.37 -41.71 8.89
CA SER A 316 -14.84 -41.68 10.28
C SER A 316 -16.38 -41.55 10.40
N PRO A 317 -17.04 -42.32 11.27
CA PRO A 317 -18.47 -42.21 11.54
C PRO A 317 -18.82 -40.79 11.97
N GLY A 318 -19.92 -40.24 11.45
CA GLY A 318 -20.33 -38.86 11.74
C GLY A 318 -19.34 -37.77 11.30
N GLY A 319 -18.24 -38.12 10.61
CA GLY A 319 -17.22 -37.17 10.20
C GLY A 319 -16.38 -36.58 11.33
N VAL A 320 -16.30 -37.24 12.51
CA VAL A 320 -15.61 -36.72 13.70
C VAL A 320 -14.15 -36.32 13.41
N LEU A 321 -13.44 -37.13 12.60
CA LEU A 321 -12.05 -36.87 12.23
C LEU A 321 -11.88 -35.96 11.00
N ARG A 322 -12.98 -35.57 10.34
CA ARG A 322 -12.99 -34.65 9.18
C ARG A 322 -12.93 -33.19 9.63
N ASN A 323 -11.94 -32.87 10.45
CA ASN A 323 -11.81 -31.57 11.10
C ASN A 323 -10.43 -30.92 10.86
N LEU A 324 -10.31 -29.63 11.19
CA LEU A 324 -9.08 -28.85 11.01
C LEU A 324 -7.95 -29.34 11.93
N HIS A 325 -8.26 -29.93 13.07
CA HIS A 325 -7.27 -30.44 14.01
C HIS A 325 -6.52 -31.65 13.40
N THR A 326 -7.24 -32.61 12.83
CA THR A 326 -6.66 -33.75 12.10
C THR A 326 -5.78 -33.28 10.94
N MET A 327 -6.23 -32.27 10.17
CA MET A 327 -5.42 -31.66 9.11
C MET A 327 -4.12 -31.03 9.66
N THR A 328 -4.18 -30.41 10.84
CA THR A 328 -3.02 -29.82 11.50
C THR A 328 -2.03 -30.88 11.97
N MET A 329 -2.52 -32.01 12.48
CA MET A 329 -1.69 -33.19 12.80
C MET A 329 -0.92 -33.67 11.57
N PHE A 330 -1.61 -33.85 10.44
CA PHE A 330 -0.95 -34.25 9.18
C PHE A 330 0.06 -33.21 8.66
N LYS A 331 -0.19 -31.91 8.88
CA LYS A 331 0.77 -30.84 8.52
C LYS A 331 2.03 -30.82 9.37
N ALA A 332 1.94 -31.24 10.64
CA ALA A 332 3.08 -31.24 11.56
C ALA A 332 4.13 -32.30 11.21
N VAL A 333 3.75 -33.30 10.42
CA VAL A 333 4.62 -34.41 10.02
C VAL A 333 5.43 -34.06 8.77
N GLN A 334 6.72 -34.36 8.81
CA GLN A 334 7.59 -34.27 7.63
C GLN A 334 7.61 -35.61 6.88
N ALA A 335 7.21 -35.56 5.60
CA ALA A 335 7.24 -36.73 4.73
C ALA A 335 8.66 -37.01 4.21
N PRO A 336 9.03 -38.27 3.92
CA PRO A 336 10.23 -38.61 3.18
C PRO A 336 10.32 -37.87 1.84
N PRO A 337 11.51 -37.40 1.42
CA PRO A 337 11.68 -36.68 0.16
C PRO A 337 11.26 -37.57 -1.02
N GLY A 338 10.27 -37.09 -1.80
CA GLY A 338 9.73 -37.78 -2.97
C GLY A 338 8.37 -38.47 -2.76
N SER A 339 7.91 -38.61 -1.52
CA SER A 339 6.56 -39.10 -1.22
C SER A 339 5.51 -37.97 -1.29
N VAL A 340 4.24 -38.33 -1.57
CA VAL A 340 3.13 -37.38 -1.52
C VAL A 340 2.98 -36.87 -0.08
N PRO A 341 2.90 -35.55 0.16
CA PRO A 341 2.78 -35.03 1.51
C PRO A 341 1.55 -35.60 2.24
N PRO A 342 1.69 -36.06 3.50
CA PRO A 342 0.59 -36.54 4.33
C PRO A 342 -0.65 -35.64 4.37
N PRO A 343 -0.55 -34.29 4.44
CA PRO A 343 -1.75 -33.45 4.44
C PRO A 343 -2.47 -33.42 3.08
N LEU A 344 -1.74 -33.67 1.97
CA LEU A 344 -2.36 -33.79 0.65
C LEU A 344 -3.06 -35.15 0.49
N LEU A 345 -2.48 -36.22 1.03
CA LEU A 345 -3.12 -37.55 1.08
C LEU A 345 -4.43 -37.49 1.87
N PHE A 346 -4.44 -36.81 3.02
CA PHE A 346 -5.67 -36.61 3.79
C PHE A 346 -6.72 -35.82 3.01
N PHE A 347 -6.33 -34.72 2.36
CA PHE A 347 -7.27 -33.96 1.52
C PHE A 347 -7.83 -34.79 0.35
N GLN A 348 -6.99 -35.59 -0.31
CA GLN A 348 -7.44 -36.50 -1.36
C GLN A 348 -8.40 -37.56 -0.83
N ALA A 349 -8.09 -38.18 0.31
CA ALA A 349 -8.95 -39.17 0.95
C ALA A 349 -10.33 -38.57 1.28
N LEU A 350 -10.37 -37.36 1.84
CA LEU A 350 -11.62 -36.64 2.10
C LEU A 350 -12.44 -36.49 0.82
N LEU A 351 -11.86 -35.96 -0.27
CA LEU A 351 -12.61 -35.77 -1.52
C LEU A 351 -13.15 -37.07 -2.11
N MET A 352 -12.44 -38.18 -1.93
CA MET A 352 -12.87 -39.49 -2.46
C MET A 352 -13.93 -40.18 -1.60
N THR A 353 -13.89 -40.02 -0.28
CA THR A 353 -14.81 -40.71 0.64
C THR A 353 -16.02 -39.88 1.03
N LEU A 354 -16.01 -38.56 0.79
CA LEU A 354 -17.17 -37.72 1.06
C LEU A 354 -18.36 -38.16 0.19
N PRO A 355 -19.54 -38.43 0.80
CA PRO A 355 -20.78 -38.69 0.07
C PRO A 355 -21.17 -37.50 -0.80
N ASP A 356 -21.89 -37.79 -1.88
CA ASP A 356 -22.40 -36.75 -2.78
C ASP A 356 -23.40 -35.86 -2.03
N GLY A 357 -23.26 -34.53 -2.17
CA GLY A 357 -24.10 -33.53 -1.48
C GLY A 357 -23.65 -33.15 -0.07
N VAL A 358 -22.57 -33.73 0.45
CA VAL A 358 -21.94 -33.30 1.71
C VAL A 358 -20.72 -32.44 1.38
N GLU A 359 -20.62 -31.26 2.02
CA GLU A 359 -19.49 -30.34 1.84
C GLU A 359 -18.48 -30.41 2.99
N LEU A 360 -17.20 -30.23 2.67
CA LEU A 360 -16.17 -29.95 3.66
C LEU A 360 -16.33 -28.55 4.25
N SER A 361 -16.09 -28.42 5.56
CA SER A 361 -16.09 -27.11 6.22
C SER A 361 -15.23 -26.07 5.49
N ALA A 362 -15.65 -24.80 5.54
CA ALA A 362 -14.97 -23.69 4.87
C ALA A 362 -13.46 -23.63 5.20
N SER A 363 -13.10 -23.79 6.48
CA SER A 363 -11.70 -23.76 6.94
C SER A 363 -10.87 -24.90 6.36
N LEU A 364 -11.43 -26.12 6.30
CA LEU A 364 -10.75 -27.26 5.68
C LEU A 364 -10.62 -27.11 4.17
N SER A 365 -11.66 -26.60 3.52
CA SER A 365 -11.69 -26.35 2.08
C SER A 365 -10.57 -25.40 1.66
N VAL A 366 -10.41 -24.27 2.38
CA VAL A 366 -9.33 -23.30 2.14
C VAL A 366 -7.96 -23.95 2.31
N VAL A 367 -7.74 -24.63 3.43
CA VAL A 367 -6.46 -25.27 3.71
C VAL A 367 -6.11 -26.34 2.67
N GLY A 368 -7.07 -27.18 2.31
CA GLY A 368 -6.89 -28.25 1.33
C GLY A 368 -6.56 -27.71 -0.07
N VAL A 369 -7.28 -26.68 -0.52
CA VAL A 369 -7.02 -26.05 -1.83
C VAL A 369 -5.67 -25.35 -1.86
N VAL A 370 -5.29 -24.60 -0.82
CA VAL A 370 -3.95 -23.99 -0.74
C VAL A 370 -2.85 -25.04 -0.83
N LEU A 371 -2.99 -26.16 -0.12
CA LEU A 371 -2.04 -27.27 -0.17
C LEU A 371 -1.97 -27.91 -1.57
N ALA A 372 -3.12 -28.14 -2.20
CA ALA A 372 -3.17 -28.70 -3.56
C ALA A 372 -2.51 -27.78 -4.58
N LEU A 373 -2.75 -26.47 -4.50
CA LEU A 373 -2.16 -25.46 -5.38
C LEU A 373 -0.64 -25.34 -5.19
N GLN A 374 -0.15 -25.32 -3.94
CA GLN A 374 1.29 -25.27 -3.65
C GLN A 374 2.07 -26.47 -4.18
N ARG A 375 1.40 -27.62 -4.33
CA ARG A 375 2.01 -28.87 -4.83
C ARG A 375 1.74 -29.13 -6.32
N GLY A 376 1.05 -28.21 -7.02
CA GLY A 376 0.71 -28.35 -8.43
C GLY A 376 -0.37 -29.41 -8.71
N ALA A 377 -1.11 -29.85 -7.69
CA ALA A 377 -2.15 -30.86 -7.81
C ALA A 377 -3.51 -30.23 -8.22
N SER A 378 -3.52 -29.45 -9.29
CA SER A 378 -4.70 -28.69 -9.75
C SER A 378 -5.90 -29.58 -10.07
N GLN A 379 -5.67 -30.84 -10.48
CA GLN A 379 -6.73 -31.80 -10.75
C GLN A 379 -7.60 -32.12 -9.51
N LEU A 380 -7.00 -32.13 -8.32
CA LEU A 380 -7.75 -32.33 -7.07
C LEU A 380 -8.68 -31.14 -6.79
N VAL A 381 -8.23 -29.92 -7.09
CA VAL A 381 -9.04 -28.71 -6.93
C VAL A 381 -10.19 -28.70 -7.94
N VAL A 382 -9.94 -29.09 -9.19
CA VAL A 382 -10.99 -29.24 -10.22
C VAL A 382 -12.03 -30.25 -9.76
N HIS A 383 -11.59 -31.42 -9.29
CA HIS A 383 -12.50 -32.45 -8.79
C HIS A 383 -13.32 -31.94 -7.59
N ALA A 384 -12.68 -31.28 -6.63
CA ALA A 384 -13.34 -30.73 -5.45
C ALA A 384 -14.43 -29.70 -5.79
N VAL A 385 -14.14 -28.79 -6.72
CA VAL A 385 -15.08 -27.74 -7.15
C VAL A 385 -16.20 -28.32 -8.01
N THR A 386 -15.87 -29.15 -9.01
CA THR A 386 -16.88 -29.68 -9.94
C THR A 386 -17.87 -30.63 -9.27
N GLN A 387 -17.45 -31.34 -8.23
CA GLN A 387 -18.31 -32.23 -7.45
C GLN A 387 -18.99 -31.52 -6.25
N ASN A 388 -18.82 -30.21 -6.10
CA ASN A 388 -19.35 -29.44 -4.96
C ASN A 388 -19.01 -30.08 -3.58
N LYS A 389 -17.80 -30.62 -3.43
CA LYS A 389 -17.37 -31.29 -2.17
C LYS A 389 -16.70 -30.34 -1.18
N ILE A 390 -16.54 -29.09 -1.55
CA ILE A 390 -15.91 -28.04 -0.73
C ILE A 390 -16.87 -26.88 -0.58
N SER A 391 -16.87 -26.24 0.60
CA SER A 391 -17.68 -25.03 0.78
C SER A 391 -17.10 -23.86 0.02
N PHE A 392 -17.93 -23.28 -0.85
CA PHE A 392 -17.60 -22.11 -1.65
C PHE A 392 -17.63 -20.85 -0.80
N THR A 393 -16.50 -20.14 -0.77
CA THR A 393 -16.35 -18.88 -0.02
C THR A 393 -15.64 -17.84 -0.86
N GLU A 394 -15.87 -16.56 -0.56
CA GLU A 394 -15.19 -15.44 -1.21
C GLU A 394 -13.66 -15.58 -1.15
N HIS A 395 -13.16 -15.95 0.04
CA HIS A 395 -11.73 -16.11 0.28
C HIS A 395 -11.11 -17.22 -0.59
N LEU A 396 -11.84 -18.30 -0.83
CA LEU A 396 -11.38 -19.40 -1.68
C LEU A 396 -11.23 -18.97 -3.14
N GLY A 397 -12.18 -18.18 -3.65
CA GLY A 397 -12.09 -17.58 -4.99
C GLY A 397 -10.92 -16.61 -5.12
N ASP A 398 -10.66 -15.82 -4.06
CA ASP A 398 -9.54 -14.88 -4.02
C ASP A 398 -8.18 -15.61 -4.07
N ILE A 399 -8.03 -16.71 -3.33
CA ILE A 399 -6.82 -17.56 -3.36
C ILE A 399 -6.56 -18.11 -4.77
N LEU A 400 -7.60 -18.59 -5.46
CA LEU A 400 -7.45 -19.10 -6.83
C LEU A 400 -7.06 -17.98 -7.81
N THR A 401 -7.64 -16.79 -7.64
CA THR A 401 -7.33 -15.62 -8.47
C THR A 401 -5.88 -15.15 -8.26
N GLU A 402 -5.40 -15.14 -7.02
CA GLU A 402 -4.01 -14.82 -6.69
C GLU A 402 -3.05 -15.88 -7.25
N HIS A 403 -3.39 -17.16 -7.10
CA HIS A 403 -2.57 -18.24 -7.65
C HIS A 403 -2.47 -18.18 -9.18
N ALA A 404 -3.56 -17.79 -9.86
CA ALA A 404 -3.57 -17.58 -11.31
C ALA A 404 -2.60 -16.46 -11.75
N GLN A 405 -2.48 -15.39 -10.97
CA GLN A 405 -1.54 -14.29 -11.26
C GLN A 405 -0.09 -14.74 -11.14
N ASN A 406 0.20 -15.60 -10.16
CA ASN A 406 1.56 -16.10 -9.92
C ASN A 406 1.96 -17.23 -10.87
N ASN A 407 1.01 -17.94 -11.48
CA ASN A 407 1.26 -19.14 -12.29
C ASN A 407 0.53 -19.08 -13.65
N PRO A 408 1.14 -18.51 -14.69
CA PRO A 408 0.47 -18.30 -15.99
C PRO A 408 0.04 -19.61 -16.68
N GLY A 409 0.74 -20.73 -16.44
CA GLY A 409 0.41 -22.02 -17.06
C GLY A 409 -0.93 -22.63 -16.61
N VAL A 410 -1.41 -22.29 -15.41
CA VAL A 410 -2.70 -22.77 -14.86
C VAL A 410 -3.69 -21.63 -14.64
N ALA A 411 -3.40 -20.44 -15.16
CA ALA A 411 -4.17 -19.23 -14.87
C ALA A 411 -5.63 -19.32 -15.35
N ASP A 412 -5.88 -19.78 -16.59
CA ASP A 412 -7.27 -19.93 -17.08
C ASP A 412 -8.06 -20.94 -16.25
N LEU A 413 -7.44 -22.07 -15.88
CA LEU A 413 -8.07 -23.09 -15.03
C LEU A 413 -8.44 -22.50 -13.66
N CYS A 414 -7.50 -21.86 -12.98
CA CYS A 414 -7.72 -21.28 -11.66
C CYS A 414 -8.79 -20.17 -11.70
N LEU A 415 -8.77 -19.31 -12.72
CA LEU A 415 -9.80 -18.28 -12.91
C LEU A 415 -11.17 -18.89 -13.24
N ALA A 416 -11.22 -19.97 -14.02
CA ALA A 416 -12.48 -20.67 -14.32
C ALA A 416 -13.11 -21.25 -13.05
N LEU A 417 -12.31 -21.89 -12.21
CA LEU A 417 -12.75 -22.38 -10.91
C LEU A 417 -13.17 -21.22 -9.99
N ALA A 418 -12.43 -20.11 -9.98
CA ALA A 418 -12.79 -18.91 -9.22
C ALA A 418 -14.14 -18.33 -9.69
N THR A 419 -14.41 -18.29 -11.00
CA THR A 419 -15.71 -17.86 -11.54
C THR A 419 -16.86 -18.70 -11.00
N ILE A 420 -16.72 -20.02 -10.96
CA ILE A 420 -17.73 -20.94 -10.42
C ILE A 420 -17.99 -20.64 -8.94
N ILE A 421 -16.92 -20.47 -8.15
CA ILE A 421 -17.03 -20.20 -6.71
C ILE A 421 -17.69 -18.84 -6.46
N TYR A 422 -17.25 -17.78 -7.15
CA TYR A 422 -17.85 -16.45 -6.99
C TYR A 422 -19.32 -16.43 -7.40
N GLU A 423 -19.69 -17.14 -8.47
CA GLU A 423 -21.08 -17.26 -8.90
C GLU A 423 -21.93 -17.98 -7.85
N ALA A 424 -21.44 -19.08 -7.29
CA ALA A 424 -22.13 -19.81 -6.23
C ALA A 424 -22.28 -18.98 -4.94
N CYS A 425 -21.31 -18.14 -4.61
CA CYS A 425 -21.38 -17.20 -3.48
C CYS A 425 -22.28 -15.97 -3.75
N GLY A 426 -22.77 -15.77 -4.98
CA GLY A 426 -23.54 -14.58 -5.36
C GLY A 426 -22.73 -13.29 -5.46
N LEU A 427 -21.42 -13.38 -5.71
CA LEU A 427 -20.50 -12.26 -5.80
C LEU A 427 -20.35 -11.75 -7.24
N ASP A 428 -21.43 -11.17 -7.77
CA ASP A 428 -21.55 -10.80 -9.20
C ASP A 428 -20.38 -9.94 -9.72
N ARG A 429 -19.90 -8.96 -8.93
CA ARG A 429 -18.77 -8.09 -9.30
C ARG A 429 -17.46 -8.88 -9.52
N LYS A 430 -17.19 -9.87 -8.68
CA LYS A 430 -15.96 -10.68 -8.74
C LYS A 430 -16.07 -11.73 -9.84
N THR A 431 -17.26 -12.28 -10.04
CA THR A 431 -17.56 -13.19 -11.16
C THR A 431 -17.27 -12.51 -12.51
N ALA A 432 -17.80 -11.30 -12.70
CA ALA A 432 -17.55 -10.50 -13.91
C ALA A 432 -16.06 -10.19 -14.10
N LEU A 433 -15.37 -9.76 -13.03
CA LEU A 433 -13.92 -9.51 -13.10
C LEU A 433 -13.12 -10.77 -13.47
N SER A 434 -13.46 -11.92 -12.90
CA SER A 434 -12.80 -13.20 -13.22
C SER A 434 -13.01 -13.57 -14.68
N MET A 435 -14.24 -13.43 -15.20
CA MET A 435 -14.53 -13.65 -16.63
C MET A 435 -13.70 -12.71 -17.53
N CYS A 436 -13.58 -11.44 -17.16
CA CYS A 436 -12.77 -10.47 -17.91
C CYS A 436 -11.28 -10.85 -17.91
N LYS A 437 -10.73 -11.27 -16.76
CA LYS A 437 -9.33 -11.74 -16.66
C LYS A 437 -9.04 -12.99 -17.48
N ARG A 438 -10.05 -13.81 -17.77
CA ARG A 438 -9.96 -14.97 -18.68
C ARG A 438 -10.06 -14.60 -20.16
N GLY A 439 -10.34 -13.33 -20.48
CA GLY A 439 -10.59 -12.89 -21.85
C GLY A 439 -12.02 -13.13 -22.35
N LEU A 440 -12.94 -13.56 -21.47
CA LEU A 440 -14.35 -13.79 -21.81
C LEU A 440 -15.16 -12.48 -21.73
N ILE A 441 -14.72 -11.46 -22.47
CA ILE A 441 -15.26 -10.09 -22.38
C ILE A 441 -16.74 -10.02 -22.77
N CYS A 442 -17.11 -10.65 -23.88
CA CYS A 442 -18.51 -10.65 -24.34
C CYS A 442 -19.44 -11.34 -23.33
N SER A 443 -19.02 -12.49 -22.80
CA SER A 443 -19.77 -13.23 -21.78
C SER A 443 -19.90 -12.43 -20.48
N ALA A 444 -18.83 -11.74 -20.06
CA ALA A 444 -18.86 -10.87 -18.89
C ALA A 444 -19.85 -9.70 -19.09
N ALA A 445 -19.83 -9.04 -20.25
CA ALA A 445 -20.76 -7.96 -20.56
C ALA A 445 -22.22 -8.41 -20.56
N GLU A 446 -22.51 -9.58 -21.16
CA GLU A 446 -23.86 -10.16 -21.13
C GLU A 446 -24.26 -10.55 -19.70
N PHE A 447 -23.36 -11.16 -18.92
CA PHE A 447 -23.61 -11.49 -17.50
C PHE A 447 -23.98 -10.23 -16.70
N MET A 448 -23.20 -9.15 -16.85
CA MET A 448 -23.43 -7.87 -16.16
C MET A 448 -24.77 -7.24 -16.56
N LYS A 449 -25.20 -7.38 -17.82
CA LYS A 449 -26.51 -6.89 -18.32
C LYS A 449 -27.72 -7.66 -17.81
N HIS A 450 -27.56 -8.95 -17.51
CA HIS A 450 -28.68 -9.80 -17.08
C HIS A 450 -28.88 -9.78 -15.55
N ARG A 451 -27.88 -9.37 -14.78
CA ARG A 451 -27.94 -9.33 -13.31
C ARG A 451 -28.41 -7.96 -12.82
N ASN A 452 -29.67 -7.86 -12.40
CA ASN A 452 -30.27 -6.61 -11.88
C ASN A 452 -29.61 -6.06 -10.61
N LYS A 453 -28.71 -6.81 -9.96
CA LYS A 453 -28.03 -6.39 -8.73
C LYS A 453 -26.78 -5.54 -8.97
N LEU A 454 -26.21 -5.57 -10.18
CA LEU A 454 -24.98 -4.84 -10.50
C LEU A 454 -25.29 -3.38 -10.79
N THR A 455 -24.60 -2.48 -10.11
CA THR A 455 -24.71 -1.03 -10.33
C THR A 455 -23.72 -0.56 -11.39
N ALA A 456 -23.89 0.68 -11.88
CA ALA A 456 -22.92 1.34 -12.77
C ALA A 456 -21.54 1.45 -12.09
N GLU A 457 -21.49 1.72 -10.79
CA GLU A 457 -20.25 1.77 -10.00
C GLU A 457 -19.53 0.40 -9.96
N ASP A 458 -20.28 -0.70 -9.80
CA ASP A 458 -19.69 -2.04 -9.84
C ASP A 458 -19.10 -2.35 -11.23
N CYS A 459 -19.75 -1.89 -12.30
CA CYS A 459 -19.28 -2.07 -13.67
C CYS A 459 -18.01 -1.25 -13.94
N LEU A 460 -17.95 -0.02 -13.45
CA LEU A 460 -16.74 0.81 -13.46
C LEU A 460 -15.62 0.14 -12.66
N TRP A 461 -15.91 -0.40 -11.49
CA TRP A 461 -14.93 -1.12 -10.66
C TRP A 461 -14.31 -2.31 -11.41
N VAL A 462 -15.11 -3.07 -12.17
CA VAL A 462 -14.60 -4.16 -13.02
C VAL A 462 -13.71 -3.61 -14.14
N LEU A 463 -14.15 -2.58 -14.85
CA LEU A 463 -13.36 -1.93 -15.90
C LEU A 463 -12.02 -1.40 -15.39
N CYS A 464 -12.01 -0.77 -14.22
CA CYS A 464 -10.79 -0.25 -13.61
C CYS A 464 -9.81 -1.35 -13.20
N ARG A 465 -10.26 -2.59 -12.97
CA ARG A 465 -9.38 -3.72 -12.61
C ARG A 465 -9.01 -4.60 -13.80
N SER A 466 -9.76 -4.54 -14.89
CA SER A 466 -9.48 -5.22 -16.15
C SER A 466 -9.79 -4.28 -17.32
N PRO A 467 -8.90 -3.33 -17.63
CA PRO A 467 -9.13 -2.34 -18.67
C PRO A 467 -9.22 -3.03 -20.03
N SER A 468 -10.36 -2.90 -20.70
CA SER A 468 -10.55 -3.43 -22.04
C SER A 468 -11.53 -2.59 -22.84
N LEU A 469 -11.10 -2.11 -24.00
CA LEU A 469 -11.89 -1.25 -24.88
C LEU A 469 -13.18 -1.95 -25.32
N SER A 470 -13.09 -3.26 -25.61
CA SER A 470 -14.25 -4.06 -26.01
C SER A 470 -15.31 -4.17 -24.91
N LEU A 471 -14.91 -4.30 -23.63
CA LEU A 471 -15.85 -4.32 -22.51
C LEU A 471 -16.51 -2.95 -22.34
N LEU A 472 -15.70 -1.88 -22.38
CA LEU A 472 -16.18 -0.51 -22.27
C LEU A 472 -17.23 -0.21 -23.34
N GLN A 473 -16.92 -0.51 -24.61
CA GLN A 473 -17.86 -0.34 -25.72
C GLN A 473 -19.13 -1.18 -25.56
N LEU A 474 -19.05 -2.40 -25.02
CA LEU A 474 -20.22 -3.24 -24.81
C LEU A 474 -21.13 -2.73 -23.69
N LEU A 475 -20.56 -2.06 -22.67
CA LEU A 475 -21.31 -1.52 -21.53
C LEU A 475 -21.92 -0.14 -21.83
N THR A 476 -21.30 0.64 -22.71
CA THR A 476 -21.77 1.98 -23.14
C THR A 476 -22.69 1.96 -24.36
N LYS A 477 -22.67 0.90 -25.18
CA LYS A 477 -23.58 0.80 -26.34
C LYS A 477 -25.03 0.60 -25.94
N HIS A 478 -25.90 1.52 -26.37
CA HIS A 478 -27.34 1.32 -26.38
C HIS A 478 -27.72 0.19 -27.35
N ARG A 479 -28.40 -0.86 -26.85
CA ARG A 479 -28.98 -1.88 -27.72
C ARG A 479 -30.35 -1.38 -28.13
N GLY A 480 -30.57 -1.15 -29.43
CA GLY A 480 -31.86 -0.73 -29.97
C GLY A 480 -32.99 -1.70 -29.61
N ARG A 481 -33.62 -1.48 -28.44
CA ARG A 481 -34.91 -2.01 -27.96
C ARG A 481 -35.25 -1.48 -26.55
N GLY A 482 -35.11 -0.17 -26.33
CA GLY A 482 -35.57 0.47 -25.08
C GLY A 482 -34.87 0.04 -23.79
N ARG A 483 -33.71 -0.64 -23.85
CA ARG A 483 -32.83 -0.88 -22.71
C ARG A 483 -31.71 0.17 -22.72
N ALA A 484 -31.64 0.96 -21.66
CA ALA A 484 -30.54 1.90 -21.45
C ALA A 484 -29.20 1.15 -21.39
N ALA A 485 -28.13 1.84 -21.79
CA ALA A 485 -26.77 1.39 -21.50
C ALA A 485 -26.60 1.24 -19.97
N ILE A 486 -25.73 0.34 -19.53
CA ILE A 486 -25.45 0.23 -18.08
C ILE A 486 -24.59 1.40 -17.63
N LEU A 487 -23.70 1.87 -18.51
CA LEU A 487 -22.76 2.93 -18.26
C LEU A 487 -23.04 4.13 -19.15
N SER A 488 -23.15 5.28 -18.51
CA SER A 488 -23.10 6.60 -19.13
C SER A 488 -21.72 6.84 -19.74
N VAL A 489 -21.66 7.41 -20.94
CA VAL A 489 -20.38 7.68 -21.63
C VAL A 489 -19.61 8.79 -20.91
N GLY A 490 -20.28 9.89 -20.56
CA GLY A 490 -19.69 11.02 -19.84
C GLY A 490 -19.27 10.64 -18.42
N GLY A 491 -20.12 9.93 -17.67
CA GLY A 491 -19.78 9.43 -16.33
C GLY A 491 -18.57 8.49 -16.35
N THR A 492 -18.47 7.64 -17.37
CA THR A 492 -17.33 6.73 -17.52
C THR A 492 -16.06 7.44 -17.97
N CYS A 493 -16.16 8.36 -18.94
CA CYS A 493 -14.98 9.10 -19.40
C CYS A 493 -14.44 10.03 -18.31
N SER A 494 -15.31 10.71 -17.56
CA SER A 494 -14.88 11.58 -16.45
C SER A 494 -14.15 10.81 -15.35
N THR A 495 -14.61 9.60 -15.00
CA THR A 495 -13.93 8.75 -14.00
C THR A 495 -12.60 8.20 -14.52
N LEU A 496 -12.54 7.73 -15.76
CA LEU A 496 -11.33 7.16 -16.36
C LEU A 496 -10.24 8.21 -16.66
N LEU A 497 -10.62 9.43 -17.04
CA LEU A 497 -9.67 10.51 -17.34
C LEU A 497 -8.97 11.07 -16.10
N VAL A 498 -9.55 10.87 -14.91
CA VAL A 498 -8.93 11.24 -13.63
C VAL A 498 -7.78 10.30 -13.26
N ASP A 499 -7.81 9.03 -13.70
CA ASP A 499 -6.76 8.05 -13.44
C ASP A 499 -5.72 8.01 -14.57
N HIS A 500 -4.48 8.39 -14.26
CA HIS A 500 -3.34 8.37 -15.19
C HIS A 500 -3.02 6.99 -15.77
N GLN A 501 -3.50 5.88 -15.18
CA GLN A 501 -3.30 4.55 -15.75
C GLN A 501 -4.40 4.16 -16.76
N GLN A 502 -5.49 4.94 -16.87
CA GLN A 502 -6.71 4.53 -17.57
C GLN A 502 -7.27 5.56 -18.57
N TRP A 503 -6.78 6.80 -18.55
CA TRP A 503 -7.09 7.84 -19.54
C TRP A 503 -6.93 7.39 -21.01
N ASP A 504 -5.98 6.53 -21.35
CA ASP A 504 -5.81 5.95 -22.69
C ASP A 504 -7.06 5.19 -23.16
N LEU A 505 -7.72 4.48 -22.24
CA LEU A 505 -8.96 3.74 -22.53
C LEU A 505 -10.11 4.70 -22.86
N ALA A 506 -10.20 5.82 -22.14
CA ALA A 506 -11.19 6.86 -22.38
C ALA A 506 -10.95 7.55 -23.72
N PHE A 507 -9.69 7.88 -24.04
CA PHE A 507 -9.36 8.45 -25.35
C PHE A 507 -9.67 7.49 -26.49
N GLN A 508 -9.33 6.21 -26.37
CA GLN A 508 -9.68 5.21 -27.38
C GLN A 508 -11.20 5.09 -27.61
N LEU A 509 -12.00 5.27 -26.56
CA LEU A 509 -13.46 5.31 -26.70
C LEU A 509 -13.92 6.56 -27.46
N LEU A 510 -13.44 7.75 -27.06
CA LEU A 510 -13.80 9.03 -27.67
C LEU A 510 -13.33 9.11 -29.13
N ASP A 511 -12.08 8.74 -29.40
CA ASP A 511 -11.51 8.60 -30.75
C ASP A 511 -12.31 7.59 -31.58
N GLY A 512 -12.80 6.53 -30.94
CA GLY A 512 -13.69 5.54 -31.53
C GLY A 512 -15.01 6.15 -32.01
N PHE A 513 -15.56 7.16 -31.33
CA PHE A 513 -16.76 7.88 -31.76
C PHE A 513 -16.45 8.89 -32.86
N VAL A 514 -15.38 9.68 -32.72
CA VAL A 514 -14.96 10.66 -33.74
C VAL A 514 -14.65 9.98 -35.08
N SER A 515 -14.00 8.82 -35.04
CA SER A 515 -13.64 8.05 -36.24
C SER A 515 -14.82 7.36 -36.95
N GLN A 516 -15.97 7.20 -36.27
CA GLN A 516 -17.17 6.55 -36.85
C GLN A 516 -17.99 7.48 -37.77
N GLY A 517 -17.74 8.80 -37.74
CA GLY A 517 -18.34 9.76 -38.64
C GLY A 517 -18.69 11.10 -37.97
N GLN A 518 -18.86 12.14 -38.79
CA GLN A 518 -19.34 13.44 -38.32
C GLN A 518 -20.75 13.28 -37.73
N GLY A 519 -20.93 13.67 -36.47
CA GLY A 519 -22.20 13.62 -35.75
C GLY A 519 -22.35 12.47 -34.75
N VAL A 520 -21.53 11.40 -34.82
CA VAL A 520 -21.66 10.26 -33.88
C VAL A 520 -21.34 10.67 -32.45
N LEU A 521 -20.30 11.50 -32.25
CA LEU A 521 -19.99 12.05 -30.93
C LEU A 521 -21.11 12.99 -30.43
N GLN A 522 -21.74 13.74 -31.33
CA GLN A 522 -22.87 14.60 -30.99
C GLN A 522 -24.08 13.78 -30.54
N ASP A 523 -24.42 12.72 -31.27
CA ASP A 523 -25.49 11.79 -30.91
C ASP A 523 -25.21 11.13 -29.55
N VAL A 524 -23.97 10.69 -29.31
CA VAL A 524 -23.58 10.10 -28.02
C VAL A 524 -23.73 11.08 -26.86
N ILE A 525 -23.29 12.33 -27.02
CA ILE A 525 -23.44 13.36 -25.97
C ILE A 525 -24.92 13.68 -25.71
N LEU A 526 -25.75 13.65 -26.76
CA LEU A 526 -27.19 13.90 -26.68
C LEU A 526 -27.99 12.75 -26.06
N GLU A 527 -27.62 11.51 -26.38
CA GLU A 527 -28.29 10.30 -25.88
C GLU A 527 -27.89 9.95 -24.45
N ASP A 528 -26.80 10.52 -23.93
CA ASP A 528 -26.27 10.27 -22.59
C ASP A 528 -27.06 11.02 -21.50
N SER A 529 -28.30 10.58 -21.26
CA SER A 529 -29.21 11.18 -20.27
C SER A 529 -28.72 11.11 -18.83
N ASP A 530 -27.77 10.23 -18.55
CA ASP A 530 -27.23 9.98 -17.20
C ASP A 530 -26.02 10.88 -16.87
N SER A 531 -25.50 11.64 -17.85
CA SER A 531 -24.44 12.65 -17.66
C SER A 531 -24.97 14.08 -17.77
N SER A 532 -24.45 14.97 -16.92
CA SER A 532 -24.74 16.40 -17.02
C SER A 532 -23.83 17.12 -18.03
N VAL A 533 -24.26 18.27 -18.51
CA VAL A 533 -23.43 19.17 -19.34
C VAL A 533 -22.14 19.56 -18.61
N GLU A 534 -22.18 19.73 -17.29
CA GLU A 534 -21.01 20.03 -16.46
C GLU A 534 -19.98 18.90 -16.49
N VAL A 535 -20.42 17.63 -16.51
CA VAL A 535 -19.52 16.46 -16.65
C VAL A 535 -18.83 16.49 -18.01
N TRP A 536 -19.55 16.85 -19.09
CA TRP A 536 -18.96 16.98 -20.42
C TRP A 536 -18.00 18.17 -20.55
N ILE A 537 -18.27 19.28 -19.87
CA ILE A 537 -17.33 20.41 -19.76
C ILE A 537 -16.05 19.97 -19.02
N LEU A 538 -16.19 19.21 -17.93
CA LEU A 538 -15.05 18.64 -17.20
C LEU A 538 -14.23 17.69 -18.07
N ILE A 539 -14.86 16.84 -18.87
CA ILE A 539 -14.16 15.96 -19.82
C ILE A 539 -13.38 16.81 -20.84
N ALA A 540 -13.99 17.86 -21.39
CA ALA A 540 -13.31 18.73 -22.33
C ALA A 540 -12.11 19.46 -21.71
N SER A 541 -12.22 19.94 -20.46
CA SER A 541 -11.10 20.55 -19.75
C SER A 541 -9.99 19.56 -19.47
N LEU A 542 -10.33 18.35 -19.01
CA LEU A 542 -9.36 17.27 -18.78
C LEU A 542 -8.66 16.87 -20.10
N CYS A 543 -9.39 16.76 -21.22
CA CYS A 543 -8.77 16.49 -22.52
C CYS A 543 -7.75 17.56 -22.91
N SER A 544 -8.05 18.85 -22.65
CA SER A 544 -7.12 19.96 -22.91
C SER A 544 -5.87 19.89 -22.02
N GLU A 545 -6.03 19.62 -20.71
CA GLU A 545 -4.92 19.48 -19.77
C GLU A 545 -4.01 18.30 -20.14
N LEU A 546 -4.60 17.22 -20.63
CA LEU A 546 -3.94 15.98 -21.05
C LEU A 546 -3.40 16.03 -22.49
N LYS A 547 -3.29 17.23 -23.07
CA LYS A 547 -2.72 17.53 -24.41
C LYS A 547 -3.52 16.96 -25.60
N ARG A 548 -4.80 16.63 -25.41
CA ARG A 548 -5.78 16.27 -26.46
C ARG A 548 -6.73 17.44 -26.72
N ALA A 549 -6.18 18.53 -27.26
CA ALA A 549 -6.94 19.74 -27.58
C ALA A 549 -7.94 19.51 -28.74
N ASP A 550 -7.67 18.54 -29.61
CA ASP A 550 -8.56 18.06 -30.67
C ASP A 550 -9.90 17.59 -30.09
N LEU A 551 -9.86 16.62 -29.17
CA LEU A 551 -11.06 16.08 -28.53
C LEU A 551 -11.78 17.13 -27.68
N SER A 552 -11.02 18.00 -27.01
CA SER A 552 -11.57 19.11 -26.23
C SER A 552 -12.39 20.06 -27.11
N GLN A 553 -11.86 20.44 -28.27
CA GLN A 553 -12.56 21.31 -29.23
C GLN A 553 -13.78 20.62 -29.83
N ASP A 554 -13.70 19.34 -30.18
CA ASP A 554 -14.82 18.58 -30.72
C ASP A 554 -15.97 18.52 -29.71
N ILE A 555 -15.70 18.19 -28.44
CA ILE A 555 -16.72 18.14 -27.37
C ILE A 555 -17.31 19.54 -27.12
N LEU A 556 -16.48 20.57 -27.01
CA LEU A 556 -16.95 21.95 -26.78
C LEU A 556 -17.79 22.47 -27.95
N SER A 557 -17.44 22.12 -29.19
CA SER A 557 -18.22 22.51 -30.38
C SER A 557 -19.64 21.95 -30.32
N VAL A 558 -19.79 20.68 -29.91
CA VAL A 558 -21.10 20.04 -29.73
C VAL A 558 -21.89 20.74 -28.63
N LEU A 559 -21.27 21.05 -27.49
CA LEU A 559 -21.95 21.72 -26.38
C LEU A 559 -22.35 23.16 -26.72
N LEU A 560 -21.53 23.88 -27.47
CA LEU A 560 -21.79 25.26 -27.91
C LEU A 560 -22.86 25.33 -29.01
N ASP A 561 -22.95 24.33 -29.88
CA ASP A 561 -24.02 24.25 -30.89
C ASP A 561 -25.39 23.97 -30.25
N GLN A 562 -25.44 23.44 -29.02
CA GLN A 562 -26.68 23.18 -28.27
C GLN A 562 -27.21 24.40 -27.53
N GLY A 563 -26.31 25.20 -26.97
CA GLY A 563 -26.66 26.49 -26.40
C GLY A 563 -26.73 27.49 -27.54
N GLY A 564 -27.92 27.90 -27.98
CA GLY A 564 -28.16 28.80 -29.14
C GLY A 564 -27.43 30.17 -29.18
N THR A 565 -26.39 30.37 -28.40
CA THR A 565 -25.34 31.38 -28.53
C THR A 565 -24.24 30.91 -29.49
N ARG A 566 -24.45 31.15 -30.79
CA ARG A 566 -23.33 31.43 -31.69
C ARG A 566 -22.49 32.55 -31.08
N VAL A 567 -21.38 32.23 -30.43
CA VAL A 567 -20.33 33.21 -30.21
C VAL A 567 -19.69 33.42 -31.57
N LEU A 568 -20.21 34.41 -32.29
CA LEU A 568 -19.51 34.99 -33.43
C LEU A 568 -18.11 35.37 -32.95
N SER A 569 -17.11 34.97 -33.72
CA SER A 569 -15.75 35.51 -33.61
C SER A 569 -15.81 37.04 -33.48
N PRO A 570 -14.85 37.68 -32.79
CA PRO A 570 -14.83 39.12 -32.65
C PRO A 570 -14.45 39.74 -33.99
N ASP A 571 -15.42 39.88 -34.89
CA ASP A 571 -15.28 40.70 -36.07
C ASP A 571 -15.32 42.17 -35.62
N LEU A 572 -14.32 42.92 -36.08
CA LEU A 572 -14.00 44.31 -35.77
C LEU A 572 -15.13 45.33 -36.04
N GLU A 573 -16.31 44.90 -36.49
CA GLU A 573 -17.47 45.76 -36.76
C GLU A 573 -18.38 45.97 -35.54
N GLY A 574 -18.28 45.15 -34.50
CA GLY A 574 -19.06 45.33 -33.25
C GLY A 574 -18.67 46.57 -32.44
N ALA A 575 -17.47 47.12 -32.67
CA ALA A 575 -16.97 48.31 -31.96
C ALA A 575 -17.66 49.62 -32.42
N GLY A 576 -18.27 49.65 -33.61
CA GLY A 576 -18.93 50.84 -34.15
C GLY A 576 -20.33 51.10 -33.59
N LEU A 577 -20.96 50.12 -32.93
CA LEU A 577 -22.34 50.25 -32.45
C LEU A 577 -22.47 50.77 -31.01
N MET A 578 -21.37 50.83 -30.24
CA MET A 578 -21.37 51.42 -28.90
C MET A 578 -21.06 52.92 -28.86
N GLU A 579 -20.60 53.52 -29.97
CA GLU A 579 -20.26 54.96 -29.99
C GLU A 579 -21.48 55.89 -30.16
N HIS A 580 -22.66 55.36 -30.47
CA HIS A 580 -23.90 56.14 -30.62
C HIS A 580 -24.84 56.15 -29.41
N VAL A 581 -24.44 55.55 -28.28
CA VAL A 581 -25.24 55.56 -27.03
C VAL A 581 -24.64 56.52 -25.98
N PHE A 582 -23.48 57.13 -26.25
CA PHE A 582 -22.84 58.10 -25.36
C PHE A 582 -22.46 59.44 -26.02
N LEU A 583 -23.26 59.90 -26.99
CA LEU A 583 -23.27 61.30 -27.44
C LEU A 583 -24.70 61.86 -27.50
#